data_AF-A0A533T6C3-F1
#
_entry.id   AF-A0A533T6C3-F1
#
_cell.length_a   1.000
_cell.length_b   1.000
_cell.length_c   1.000
_cell.angle_alpha   90.00
_cell.angle_beta   90.00
_cell.angle_gamma   90.00
#
_symmetry.space_group_name_H-M   'P 1'
#
loop_
_entity.id
_entity.type
_entity.pdbx_description
1 polymer ?
#
loop_
_entity_poly.entity_id
_entity_poly.type
_entity_poly.pdbx_seq_one_letter_code
_entity_poly.pdbx_strand_id
1 'polypeptide(L)'
;MSSLSAIKTKIAELQKQADAIVNTEKQAVIEDIKAKLVAYNISIDELQKREKVTKSASRPVKYRKSEHEFWVGRGPKPQWVKDLEEKGENLELYRIPVQITQ
;
A
#
# COMPACT_ATOMS: atom_id res chain seq x y z
N MET A 1 29.19 -6.75 -36.44
CA MET A 1 28.58 -5.80 -35.48
C MET A 1 27.16 -6.27 -35.22
N SER A 2 26.88 -6.86 -34.05
CA SER A 2 25.50 -7.26 -33.72
C SER A 2 24.67 -5.98 -33.53
N SER A 3 23.85 -5.65 -34.53
CA SER A 3 23.03 -4.44 -34.53
C SER A 3 22.03 -4.46 -33.38
N LEU A 4 21.77 -3.29 -32.78
CA LEU A 4 20.81 -3.09 -31.68
C LEU A 4 19.43 -3.70 -31.97
N SER A 5 19.01 -3.73 -33.24
CA SER A 5 17.78 -4.40 -33.69
C SER A 5 17.78 -5.91 -33.44
N ALA A 6 18.89 -6.61 -33.73
CA ALA A 6 19.00 -8.04 -33.52
C ALA A 6 18.94 -8.41 -32.03
N ILE A 7 19.55 -7.58 -31.17
CA ILE A 7 19.48 -7.75 -29.71
C ILE A 7 18.04 -7.59 -29.21
N LYS A 8 17.31 -6.58 -29.69
CA LYS A 8 15.90 -6.37 -29.33
C LYS A 8 15.00 -7.55 -29.74
N THR A 9 15.17 -8.09 -30.94
CA THR A 9 14.43 -9.29 -31.38
C THR A 9 14.69 -10.48 -30.47
N LYS A 10 15.95 -10.70 -30.07
CA LYS A 10 16.28 -11.81 -29.17
C LYS A 10 15.67 -11.64 -27.78
N ILE A 11 15.63 -10.42 -27.25
CA ILE A 11 14.97 -10.12 -25.97
C ILE A 11 13.47 -10.42 -26.07
N ALA A 12 12.80 -10.02 -27.15
CA ALA A 12 11.37 -10.27 -27.32
C ALA A 12 11.05 -11.77 -27.40
N GLU A 13 11.89 -12.54 -28.09
CA GLU A 13 11.75 -13.99 -28.19
C GLU A 13 11.95 -14.66 -26.82
N LEU A 14 13.01 -14.28 -26.08
CA LEU A 14 13.27 -14.79 -24.74
C LEU A 14 12.16 -14.43 -23.75
N GLN A 15 11.61 -13.21 -23.85
CA GLN A 15 10.48 -12.78 -23.03
C GLN A 15 9.25 -13.66 -23.31
N LYS A 16 8.91 -13.89 -24.59
CA LYS A 16 7.81 -14.77 -24.97
C LYS A 16 7.99 -16.20 -24.45
N GLN A 17 9.23 -16.71 -24.46
CA GLN A 17 9.54 -18.02 -23.88
C GLN A 17 9.37 -18.02 -22.36
N ALA A 18 9.83 -16.98 -21.66
CA ALA A 18 9.66 -16.83 -20.22
C ALA A 18 8.17 -16.79 -19.83
N ASP A 19 7.36 -16.00 -20.53
CA ASP A 19 5.92 -15.91 -20.30
C ASP A 19 5.21 -17.25 -20.54
N ALA A 20 5.61 -18.01 -21.57
CA ALA A 20 5.06 -19.34 -21.84
C ALA A 20 5.39 -20.35 -20.73
N ILE A 21 6.63 -20.34 -20.23
CA ILE A 21 7.06 -21.18 -19.09
C ILE A 21 6.29 -20.78 -17.84
N VAL A 22 6.24 -19.49 -17.52
CA VAL A 22 5.50 -18.99 -16.35
C VAL A 22 4.02 -19.37 -16.42
N ASN A 23 3.39 -19.28 -17.59
CA ASN A 23 1.98 -19.66 -17.73
C ASN A 23 1.76 -21.17 -17.52
N THR A 24 2.69 -22.01 -17.99
CA THR A 24 2.62 -23.46 -17.82
C THR A 24 2.81 -23.85 -16.36
N GLU A 25 3.86 -23.31 -15.72
CA GLU A 25 4.14 -23.53 -14.29
C GLU A 25 2.98 -23.00 -13.42
N LYS A 26 2.43 -21.83 -13.76
CA LYS A 26 1.26 -21.28 -13.07
C LYS A 26 0.05 -22.20 -13.15
N GLN A 27 -0.23 -22.81 -14.30
CA GLN A 27 -1.36 -23.73 -14.44
C GLN A 27 -1.17 -24.96 -13.54
N ALA A 28 0.02 -25.57 -13.58
CA ALA A 28 0.34 -26.71 -12.71
C ALA A 28 0.18 -26.36 -11.22
N VAL A 29 0.66 -25.18 -10.80
CA VAL A 29 0.52 -24.70 -9.42
C VAL A 29 -0.95 -24.43 -9.06
N ILE A 30 -1.73 -23.83 -9.97
CA ILE A 30 -3.16 -23.58 -9.75
C ILE A 30 -3.93 -24.90 -9.56
N GLU A 31 -3.59 -25.93 -10.34
CA GLU A 31 -4.19 -27.26 -10.20
C GLU A 31 -3.84 -27.93 -8.87
N ASP A 32 -2.57 -27.86 -8.45
CA ASP A 32 -2.13 -28.35 -7.13
C ASP A 32 -2.84 -27.62 -5.98
N ILE A 33 -2.96 -26.29 -6.06
CA ILE A 33 -3.68 -25.49 -5.06
C ILE A 33 -5.15 -25.91 -5.03
N LYS A 34 -5.82 -26.05 -6.19
CA LYS A 34 -7.21 -26.50 -6.25
C LYS A 34 -7.38 -27.89 -5.65
N ALA A 35 -6.47 -28.82 -5.92
CA ALA A 35 -6.50 -30.16 -5.34
C ALA A 35 -6.36 -30.11 -3.81
N LYS A 36 -5.43 -29.28 -3.30
CA LYS A 36 -5.26 -29.07 -1.85
C LYS A 36 -6.50 -28.42 -1.23
N LEU A 37 -7.12 -27.45 -1.89
CA LEU A 37 -8.35 -26.82 -1.41
C LEU A 37 -9.48 -27.84 -1.21
N VAL A 38 -9.67 -28.73 -2.18
CA VAL A 38 -10.67 -29.81 -2.07
C VAL A 38 -10.28 -30.81 -0.98
N ALA A 39 -9.01 -31.23 -0.92
CA ALA A 39 -8.54 -32.23 0.04
C ALA A 39 -8.70 -31.79 1.51
N TYR A 40 -8.48 -30.50 1.78
CA TYR A 40 -8.61 -29.94 3.12
C TYR A 40 -9.97 -29.25 3.36
N ASN A 41 -10.89 -29.33 2.39
CA ASN A 41 -12.20 -28.65 2.44
C ASN A 41 -12.08 -27.14 2.76
N ILE A 42 -11.03 -26.50 2.25
CA ILE A 42 -10.74 -25.07 2.43
C ILE A 42 -11.46 -24.32 1.31
N SER A 43 -12.26 -23.32 1.69
CA SER A 43 -12.89 -22.44 0.69
C SER A 43 -11.90 -21.38 0.20
N ILE A 44 -11.98 -20.98 -1.08
CA ILE A 44 -11.17 -19.87 -1.63
C ILE A 44 -11.35 -18.59 -0.81
N ASP A 45 -12.54 -18.41 -0.22
CA ASP A 45 -12.82 -17.25 0.64
C ASP A 45 -11.98 -17.22 1.92
N GLU A 46 -11.55 -18.38 2.44
CA GLU A 46 -10.69 -18.46 3.64
C GLU A 46 -9.23 -18.09 3.34
N LEU A 47 -8.77 -18.30 2.10
CA LEU A 47 -7.47 -17.79 1.64
C LEU A 47 -7.48 -16.26 1.52
N GLN A 48 -8.64 -15.66 1.29
CA GLN A 48 -8.77 -14.21 1.25
C GLN A 48 -8.79 -13.67 2.69
N LYS A 49 -7.65 -13.20 3.19
CA LYS A 49 -7.57 -12.40 4.42
C LYS A 49 -8.40 -11.11 4.24
N ARG A 50 -9.71 -11.19 4.43
CA ARG A 50 -10.58 -10.01 4.52
C ARG A 50 -10.37 -9.38 5.89
N GLU A 51 -9.26 -8.66 6.05
CA GLU A 51 -9.20 -7.65 7.10
C GLU A 51 -10.35 -6.68 6.80
N LYS A 52 -11.41 -6.73 7.62
CA LYS A 52 -12.44 -5.71 7.63
C LYS A 52 -11.75 -4.40 7.98
N VAL A 53 -11.31 -3.66 6.97
CA VAL A 53 -10.96 -2.26 7.13
C VAL A 53 -12.26 -1.54 7.42
N THR A 54 -12.59 -1.42 8.71
CA THR A 54 -13.56 -0.44 9.16
C THR A 54 -13.00 0.91 8.73
N LYS A 55 -13.58 1.50 7.67
CA LYS A 55 -13.28 2.87 7.27
C LYS A 55 -13.75 3.80 8.39
N SER A 56 -12.96 3.95 9.44
CA SER A 56 -13.03 5.15 10.26
C SER A 56 -12.67 6.28 9.31
N ALA A 57 -13.59 7.20 9.06
CA ALA A 57 -13.31 8.38 8.26
C ALA A 57 -12.13 9.12 8.89
N SER A 58 -10.92 8.89 8.35
CA SER A 58 -9.70 9.52 8.83
C SER A 58 -9.84 11.00 8.53
N ARG A 59 -10.05 11.80 9.57
CA ARG A 59 -10.12 13.24 9.42
C ARG A 59 -8.73 13.76 9.06
N PRO A 60 -8.62 14.72 8.13
CA PRO A 60 -7.33 15.28 7.78
C PRO A 60 -6.69 15.90 9.02
N VAL A 61 -5.42 15.56 9.23
CA VAL A 61 -4.58 16.20 10.24
C VAL A 61 -4.55 17.71 9.97
N LYS A 62 -4.80 18.54 11.00
CA LYS A 62 -4.83 20.00 10.86
C LYS A 62 -3.50 20.64 11.24
N TYR A 63 -2.82 20.07 12.25
CA TYR A 63 -1.54 20.55 12.74
C TYR A 63 -0.54 19.39 12.85
N ARG A 64 0.71 19.58 12.45
CA ARG A 64 1.79 18.59 12.51
C ARG A 64 3.08 19.25 12.98
N LYS A 65 3.66 18.74 14.08
CA LYS A 65 4.96 19.16 14.61
C LYS A 65 6.10 18.26 14.13
N SER A 66 5.85 16.97 13.97
CA SER A 66 6.84 15.99 13.52
C SER A 66 6.16 14.78 12.86
N GLU A 67 6.93 13.81 12.37
CA GLU A 67 6.37 12.63 11.70
C GLU A 67 5.34 11.88 12.57
N HIS A 68 5.63 11.81 13.87
CA HIS A 68 4.84 11.11 14.89
C HIS A 68 3.97 12.03 15.76
N GLU A 69 4.15 13.36 15.67
CA GLU A 69 3.42 14.34 16.49
C GLU A 69 2.48 15.17 15.62
N PHE A 70 1.19 14.84 15.66
CA PHE A 70 0.16 15.54 14.91
C PHE A 70 -1.15 15.68 15.68
N TRP A 71 -1.96 16.67 15.29
CA TRP A 71 -3.26 16.96 15.88
C TRP A 71 -4.29 17.31 14.82
N VAL A 72 -5.43 16.64 14.85
CA VAL A 72 -6.55 16.88 13.94
C VAL A 72 -7.34 18.16 14.25
N GLY A 73 -6.97 18.89 15.31
CA GLY A 73 -7.64 20.12 15.77
C GLY A 73 -9.03 19.89 16.40
N ARG A 74 -9.37 18.63 16.69
CA ARG A 74 -10.60 18.18 17.35
C ARG A 74 -10.22 17.16 18.42
N GLY A 75 -10.83 17.23 19.60
CA GLY A 75 -10.50 16.36 20.74
C GLY A 75 -9.39 16.93 21.63
N PRO A 76 -8.87 16.13 22.59
CA PRO A 76 -7.89 16.59 23.57
C PRO A 76 -6.62 17.12 22.88
N LYS A 77 -6.11 18.25 23.38
CA LYS A 77 -4.85 18.84 22.93
C LYS A 77 -3.68 17.92 23.34
N PRO A 78 -2.81 17.50 22.41
CA PRO A 78 -1.61 16.73 22.76
C PRO A 78 -0.61 17.58 23.53
N GLN A 79 0.33 16.92 24.21
CA GLN A 79 1.27 17.58 25.13
C GLN A 79 2.09 18.68 24.45
N TRP A 80 2.50 18.47 23.19
CA TRP A 80 3.25 19.48 22.44
C TRP A 80 2.42 20.74 22.16
N VAL A 81 1.11 20.63 21.93
CA VAL A 81 0.25 21.81 21.74
C VAL A 81 0.17 22.63 23.03
N LYS A 82 0.11 21.96 24.18
CA LYS A 82 0.11 22.64 25.48
C LYS A 82 1.46 23.32 25.76
N ASP A 83 2.56 22.63 25.48
CA ASP A 83 3.92 23.17 25.61
C ASP A 83 4.13 24.41 24.70
N LEU A 84 3.56 24.40 23.49
CA LEU A 84 3.55 25.59 22.61
C LEU A 84 2.75 26.74 23.21
N GLU A 85 1.55 26.47 23.76
CA GLU A 85 0.73 27.50 24.42
C GLU A 85 1.44 28.09 25.65
N GLU A 86 2.13 27.25 26.45
CA GLU A 86 2.91 27.71 27.60
C GLU A 86 4.16 28.50 27.21
N LYS A 87 4.81 28.14 26.09
CA LYS A 87 5.93 28.90 25.51
C LYS A 87 5.51 30.19 24.80
N GLY A 88 4.21 30.45 24.68
CA GLY A 88 3.68 31.60 23.93
C GLY A 88 3.88 31.49 22.42
N GLU A 89 4.07 30.27 21.90
CA GLU A 89 4.30 30.01 20.49
C GLU A 89 2.98 29.78 19.75
N ASN A 90 2.90 30.25 18.51
CA ASN A 90 1.66 30.19 17.73
C ASN A 90 1.49 28.81 17.07
N LEU A 91 0.47 28.06 17.51
CA LEU A 91 0.07 26.77 16.95
C LEU A 91 -0.17 26.81 15.42
N GLU A 92 -0.54 27.96 14.85
CA GLU A 92 -0.78 28.12 13.42
C GLU A 92 0.48 27.91 12.56
N LEU A 93 1.68 28.05 13.13
CA LEU A 93 2.94 27.73 12.44
C LEU A 93 3.05 26.24 12.08
N TYR A 94 2.39 25.39 12.86
CA TYR A 94 2.37 23.94 12.66
C TYR A 94 1.17 23.48 11.83
N ARG A 95 0.37 24.40 11.30
CA ARG A 95 -0.81 24.06 10.48
C ARG A 95 -0.36 23.54 9.13
N ILE A 96 -0.72 22.30 8.80
CA ILE A 96 -0.48 21.78 7.46
C ILE A 96 -1.56 22.27 6.49
N PRO A 97 -1.20 22.66 5.25
CA PRO A 97 -2.21 22.92 4.24
C PRO A 97 -2.94 21.60 3.96
N VAL A 98 -4.25 21.59 4.21
CA VAL A 98 -5.09 20.46 3.82
C VAL A 98 -5.10 20.40 2.29
N GLN A 99 -4.21 19.58 1.72
CA GLN A 99 -4.28 19.22 0.32
C GLN A 99 -5.49 18.31 0.20
N ILE A 100 -6.64 18.90 -0.16
CA ILE A 100 -7.81 18.15 -0.57
C ILE A 100 -7.41 17.52 -1.91
N THR A 101 -6.97 16.27 -1.88
CA THR A 101 -6.82 15.48 -3.10
C THR A 101 -8.22 15.27 -3.67
N GLN A 102 -8.53 15.99 -4.76
CA GLN A 102 -9.71 15.74 -5.60
C GLN A 102 -9.54 14.44 -6.38
#